data_AF-A0A939YUG5-F1
#
_entry.id   AF-A0A939YUG5-F1
#
_cell.length_a   1.000
_cell.length_b   1.000
_cell.length_c   1.000
_cell.angle_alpha   90.00
_cell.angle_beta   90.00
_cell.angle_gamma   90.00
#
_symmetry.space_group_name_H-M   'P 1'
#
loop_
_entity.id
_entity.type
_entity.pdbx_description
1 polymer ?
#
loop_
_entity_poly.entity_id
_entity_poly.type
_entity_poly.pdbx_seq_one_letter_code
_entity_poly.pdbx_strand_id
1 'polypeptide(L)'
;GLHVTKLRRIMFDSVLAAQGIENGFSVAEMGMLLEKLYRREFVDEKTSAYAEEILARQQINHKIPGYISDWNMRIAHKTGDDDGIANDVGLVYAKQPFVVCYGSTHTIERDFEIFIRQTAWDIFKDCGGAPEA
;
A
#
# COMPACT_ATOMS: atom_id res chain seq x y z
N GLY A 1 -9.95 5.70 -15.60
CA GLY A 1 -9.79 5.15 -14.24
C GLY A 1 -8.32 4.96 -14.01
N LEU A 2 -7.77 3.83 -14.46
CA LEU A 2 -6.33 3.61 -14.53
C LEU A 2 -5.86 3.81 -15.98
N HIS A 3 -4.82 4.60 -16.15
CA HIS A 3 -4.21 4.97 -17.43
C HIS A 3 -2.73 4.56 -17.48
N VAL A 4 -2.07 4.50 -16.32
CA VAL A 4 -0.64 4.14 -16.19
C VAL A 4 -0.45 2.70 -15.73
N THR A 5 -1.24 2.25 -14.76
CA THR A 5 -1.16 0.90 -14.19
C THR A 5 -1.55 -0.16 -15.21
N LYS A 6 -0.67 -1.14 -15.43
CA LYS A 6 -0.86 -2.22 -16.42
C LYS A 6 -0.30 -3.54 -15.90
N LEU A 7 -1.15 -4.56 -15.91
CA LEU A 7 -0.72 -5.95 -15.83
C LEU A 7 -0.47 -6.46 -17.24
N ARG A 8 0.77 -6.88 -17.52
CA ARG A 8 1.26 -7.33 -18.82
C ARG A 8 1.74 -8.79 -18.82
N ARG A 9 2.02 -9.35 -17.64
CA ARG A 9 2.37 -10.77 -17.46
C ARG A 9 1.75 -11.33 -16.18
N ILE A 10 1.59 -12.64 -16.13
CA ILE A 10 1.23 -13.34 -14.90
C ILE A 10 2.42 -13.39 -13.93
N MET A 11 2.14 -13.69 -12.67
CA MET A 11 3.18 -13.83 -11.66
C MET A 11 4.14 -14.97 -12.02
N PHE A 12 5.45 -14.72 -11.86
CA PHE A 12 6.53 -15.67 -12.17
C PHE A 12 6.64 -16.15 -13.63
N ASP A 13 6.04 -15.43 -14.59
CA ASP A 13 6.30 -15.68 -16.01
C ASP A 13 7.74 -15.26 -16.38
N SER A 14 8.67 -16.21 -16.27
CA SER A 14 10.09 -15.99 -16.54
C SER A 14 10.39 -15.75 -18.01
N VAL A 15 9.55 -16.25 -18.92
CA VAL A 15 9.73 -16.09 -20.36
C VAL A 15 9.46 -14.64 -20.77
N LEU A 16 8.33 -14.08 -20.34
CA LEU A 16 8.00 -12.68 -20.63
C LEU A 16 8.88 -11.70 -19.83
N ALA A 17 9.23 -12.03 -18.58
CA ALA A 17 10.16 -11.22 -17.80
C ALA A 17 11.55 -11.13 -18.47
N ALA A 18 12.09 -12.24 -19.00
CA ALA A 18 13.34 -12.24 -19.75
C ALA A 18 13.28 -11.42 -21.06
N GLN A 19 12.08 -11.13 -21.58
CA GLN A 19 11.84 -10.23 -22.70
C GLN A 19 11.64 -8.76 -22.28
N GLY A 20 11.78 -8.46 -20.99
CA GLY A 20 11.59 -7.11 -20.44
C GLY A 20 10.12 -6.69 -20.28
N ILE A 21 9.17 -7.64 -20.36
CA ILE A 21 7.75 -7.35 -20.18
C ILE A 21 7.44 -7.38 -18.69
N GLU A 22 7.33 -6.20 -18.09
CA GLU A 22 7.07 -6.07 -16.65
C GLU A 22 5.69 -5.56 -16.31
N ASN A 23 5.15 -5.93 -15.15
CA ASN A 23 3.97 -5.28 -14.60
C ASN A 23 4.35 -3.91 -14.03
N GLY A 24 3.44 -2.93 -14.09
CA GLY A 24 3.71 -1.61 -13.53
C GLY A 24 2.45 -0.98 -12.93
N PHE A 25 2.63 -0.16 -11.91
CA PHE A 25 1.55 0.59 -11.27
C PHE A 25 1.96 2.04 -11.02
N SER A 26 0.97 2.91 -10.83
CA SER A 26 1.17 4.29 -10.40
C SER A 26 0.73 4.45 -8.94
N VAL A 27 1.61 5.00 -8.09
CA VAL A 27 1.27 5.29 -6.68
C VAL A 27 0.06 6.21 -6.55
N ALA A 28 -0.08 7.18 -7.46
CA ALA A 28 -1.22 8.10 -7.47
C ALA A 28 -2.53 7.38 -7.80
N GLU A 29 -2.48 6.43 -8.75
CA GLU A 29 -3.65 5.64 -9.12
C GLU A 29 -4.03 4.65 -8.00
N MET A 30 -3.07 4.06 -7.30
CA MET A 30 -3.34 3.24 -6.11
C MET A 30 -3.97 4.07 -4.99
N GLY A 31 -3.48 5.31 -4.79
CA GLY A 31 -4.05 6.24 -3.81
C GLY A 31 -5.52 6.55 -4.11
N MET A 32 -5.83 6.83 -5.37
CA MET A 32 -7.22 7.03 -5.83
C MET A 32 -8.10 5.80 -5.59
N LEU A 33 -7.60 4.58 -5.83
CA LEU A 33 -8.37 3.36 -5.55
C LEU A 33 -8.61 3.16 -4.05
N LEU A 34 -7.61 3.38 -3.20
CA LEU A 34 -7.73 3.30 -1.74
C LEU A 34 -8.69 4.37 -1.19
N GLU A 35 -8.67 5.59 -1.72
CA GLU A 35 -9.63 6.62 -1.36
C GLU A 35 -11.06 6.21 -1.73
N LYS A 36 -11.26 5.62 -2.90
CA LYS A 36 -12.57 5.07 -3.29
C LYS A 36 -13.04 3.95 -2.37
N LEU A 37 -12.14 3.10 -1.88
CA LEU A 37 -12.50 2.08 -0.88
C LEU A 37 -13.00 2.73 0.41
N TYR A 38 -12.26 3.72 0.92
CA TYR A 38 -12.62 4.48 2.12
C TYR A 38 -13.98 5.17 1.97
N ARG A 39 -14.23 5.80 0.81
CA ARG A 39 -15.49 6.51 0.50
C ARG A 39 -16.66 5.60 0.12
N ARG A 40 -16.45 4.28 0.01
CA ARG A 40 -17.46 3.30 -0.44
C ARG A 40 -17.86 3.45 -1.92
N GLU A 41 -16.94 3.95 -2.75
CA GLU A 41 -17.15 4.30 -4.17
C GLU A 41 -16.31 3.44 -5.15
N PHE A 42 -15.62 2.40 -4.68
CA PHE A 42 -14.75 1.60 -5.55
C PHE A 42 -15.55 0.84 -6.63
N VAL A 43 -16.59 0.12 -6.20
CA VAL A 43 -17.58 -0.55 -7.07
C VAL A 43 -18.96 -0.29 -6.51
N ASP A 44 -19.14 -0.64 -5.23
CA ASP A 44 -20.30 -0.37 -4.39
C ASP A 44 -19.85 -0.44 -2.92
N GLU A 45 -20.75 -0.13 -1.99
CA GLU A 45 -20.46 -0.14 -0.55
C GLU A 45 -20.00 -1.51 -0.02
N LYS A 46 -20.68 -2.59 -0.42
CA LYS A 46 -20.41 -3.95 0.05
C LYS A 46 -19.06 -4.45 -0.45
N THR A 47 -18.77 -4.23 -1.72
CA THR A 47 -17.50 -4.59 -2.37
C THR A 47 -16.35 -3.77 -1.79
N SER A 48 -16.58 -2.47 -1.53
CA SER A 48 -15.57 -1.61 -0.91
C SER A 48 -15.20 -2.09 0.48
N ALA A 49 -16.20 -2.39 1.32
CA ALA A 49 -15.98 -2.91 2.67
C ALA A 49 -15.29 -4.27 2.66
N TYR A 50 -15.66 -5.16 1.74
CA TYR A 50 -15.04 -6.47 1.59
C TYR A 50 -13.56 -6.38 1.18
N ALA A 51 -13.24 -5.54 0.18
CA ALA A 51 -11.86 -5.35 -0.27
C ALA A 51 -10.99 -4.69 0.80
N GLU A 52 -11.50 -3.67 1.48
CA GLU A 52 -10.84 -3.03 2.62
C GLU A 52 -10.53 -4.04 3.74
N GLU A 53 -11.49 -4.92 4.07
CA GLU A 53 -11.32 -5.95 5.09
C GLU A 53 -10.28 -7.01 4.71
N ILE A 54 -10.19 -7.38 3.43
CA ILE A 54 -9.10 -8.24 2.94
C ILE A 54 -7.75 -7.55 3.13
N LEU A 55 -7.64 -6.28 2.73
CA LEU A 55 -6.40 -5.50 2.87
C LEU A 55 -6.00 -5.32 4.34
N ALA A 56 -6.98 -5.21 5.25
CA ALA A 56 -6.74 -5.10 6.70
C ALA A 56 -6.21 -6.40 7.35
N ARG A 57 -6.28 -7.53 6.63
CA ARG A 57 -5.77 -8.84 7.09
C ARG A 57 -4.37 -9.16 6.56
N GLN A 58 -3.65 -8.15 6.06
CA GLN A 58 -2.27 -8.30 5.63
C GLN A 58 -1.40 -8.84 6.78
N GLN A 59 -0.53 -9.80 6.45
CA GLN A 59 0.34 -10.47 7.43
C GLN A 59 1.77 -9.92 7.38
N ILE A 60 2.16 -9.32 6.26
CA ILE A 60 3.49 -8.78 6.03
C ILE A 60 3.51 -7.31 6.47
N ASN A 61 3.87 -7.06 7.73
CA ASN A 61 3.66 -5.78 8.41
C ASN A 61 4.96 -4.97 8.66
N HIS A 62 6.07 -5.33 8.02
CA HIS A 62 7.38 -4.70 8.26
C HIS A 62 7.59 -3.32 7.59
N LYS A 63 6.62 -2.84 6.79
CA LYS A 63 6.65 -1.58 6.01
C LYS A 63 5.77 -0.50 6.62
N ILE A 64 4.62 -0.13 6.02
CA ILE A 64 3.74 0.91 6.55
C ILE A 64 3.38 0.66 8.03
N PRO A 65 3.03 -0.57 8.44
CA PRO A 65 2.71 -0.83 9.84
C PRO A 65 3.93 -0.83 10.77
N GLY A 66 5.17 -0.87 10.26
CA GLY A 66 6.33 -1.30 11.06
C GLY A 66 6.59 -0.50 12.33
N TYR A 67 6.34 0.81 12.34
CA TYR A 67 6.41 1.66 13.55
C TYR A 67 5.04 2.03 14.13
N ILE A 68 3.95 1.74 13.41
CA ILE A 68 2.58 2.06 13.83
C ILE A 68 1.95 0.88 14.60
N SER A 69 2.37 -0.36 14.33
CA SER A 69 1.76 -1.59 14.83
C SER A 69 1.69 -1.71 16.35
N ASP A 70 2.59 -1.03 17.06
CA ASP A 70 2.62 -0.98 18.54
C ASP A 70 1.33 -0.37 19.13
N TRP A 71 0.53 0.30 18.30
CA TRP A 71 -0.74 0.94 18.67
C TRP A 71 -1.98 0.09 18.34
N ASN A 72 -1.81 -1.18 17.92
CA ASN A 72 -2.90 -2.09 17.51
C ASN A 72 -3.85 -1.46 16.47
N MET A 73 -3.27 -0.70 15.54
CA MET A 73 -4.01 0.07 14.55
C MET A 73 -4.54 -0.80 13.41
N ARG A 74 -5.78 -0.52 12.99
CA ARG A 74 -6.28 -1.04 11.72
C ARG A 74 -5.56 -0.35 10.57
N ILE A 75 -4.87 -1.14 9.74
CA ILE A 75 -4.19 -0.66 8.54
C ILE A 75 -4.56 -1.60 7.39
N ALA A 76 -5.26 -1.07 6.39
CA ALA A 76 -5.62 -1.82 5.19
C ALA A 76 -4.56 -1.57 4.12
N HIS A 77 -3.69 -2.54 3.83
CA HIS A 77 -2.55 -2.31 2.93
C HIS A 77 -2.13 -3.54 2.11
N LYS A 78 -1.31 -3.27 1.09
CA LYS A 78 -0.70 -4.31 0.24
C LYS A 78 0.76 -3.99 -0.05
N THR A 79 1.61 -4.91 0.36
CA THR A 79 3.05 -4.91 0.08
C THR A 79 3.38 -5.51 -1.28
N GLY A 80 4.56 -5.19 -1.81
CA GLY A 80 5.17 -5.88 -2.94
C GLY A 80 6.69 -5.73 -2.90
N ASP A 81 7.38 -6.82 -3.22
CA ASP A 81 8.84 -6.95 -3.14
C ASP A 81 9.32 -7.79 -4.32
N ASP A 82 10.40 -7.32 -4.95
CA ASP A 82 11.19 -8.03 -5.95
C ASP A 82 12.63 -7.47 -5.94
N ASP A 83 13.55 -8.07 -6.68
CA ASP A 83 14.96 -7.62 -6.71
C ASP A 83 15.08 -6.16 -7.17
N GLY A 84 15.59 -5.28 -6.30
CA GLY A 84 15.69 -3.84 -6.53
C GLY A 84 14.35 -3.10 -6.56
N ILE A 85 13.25 -3.73 -6.14
CA ILE A 85 11.89 -3.17 -6.17
C ILE A 85 11.22 -3.36 -4.80
N ALA A 86 10.73 -2.27 -4.23
CA ALA A 86 9.96 -2.33 -3.00
C ALA A 86 8.78 -1.36 -3.05
N ASN A 87 7.62 -1.81 -2.58
CA ASN A 87 6.41 -1.01 -2.46
C ASN A 87 5.55 -1.44 -1.27
N ASP A 88 4.72 -0.50 -0.82
CA ASP A 88 3.59 -0.72 0.08
C ASP A 88 2.59 0.42 -0.13
N VAL A 89 1.31 0.09 -0.24
CA VAL A 89 0.23 1.06 -0.40
C VAL A 89 -0.86 0.75 0.62
N GLY A 90 -1.39 1.76 1.31
CA GLY A 90 -2.33 1.51 2.37
C GLY A 90 -3.17 2.70 2.83
N LEU A 91 -4.23 2.34 3.55
CA LEU A 91 -5.14 3.21 4.27
C LEU A 91 -4.93 2.99 5.77
N VAL A 92 -4.51 4.04 6.46
CA VAL A 92 -4.19 4.02 7.90
C VAL A 92 -5.31 4.72 8.65
N TYR A 93 -5.94 4.02 9.60
CA TYR A 93 -7.08 4.53 10.37
C TYR A 93 -6.66 5.34 11.61
N ALA A 94 -5.75 6.29 11.44
CA ALA A 94 -5.40 7.26 12.49
C ALA A 94 -6.61 8.12 12.87
N LYS A 95 -6.47 8.98 13.91
CA LYS A 95 -7.51 9.93 14.33
C LYS A 95 -8.03 10.76 13.15
N GLN A 96 -7.14 11.17 12.24
CA GLN A 96 -7.48 11.59 10.89
C GLN A 96 -7.01 10.52 9.89
N PRO A 97 -7.91 9.70 9.31
CA PRO A 97 -7.52 8.65 8.38
C PRO A 97 -6.80 9.20 7.15
N PHE A 98 -5.78 8.49 6.69
CA PHE A 98 -5.00 8.91 5.52
C PHE A 98 -4.63 7.73 4.62
N VAL A 99 -4.47 8.05 3.34
CA VAL A 99 -3.93 7.13 2.33
C VAL A 99 -2.46 7.48 2.11
N VAL A 100 -1.62 6.45 2.02
CA VAL A 100 -0.21 6.61 1.69
C VAL A 100 0.25 5.49 0.76
N CYS A 101 1.01 5.86 -0.27
CA CYS A 101 1.45 4.94 -1.32
C CYS A 101 2.94 5.13 -1.59
N TYR A 102 3.71 4.06 -1.46
CA TYR A 102 5.14 4.02 -1.73
C TYR A 102 5.44 3.04 -2.86
N GLY A 103 6.34 3.43 -3.75
CA GLY A 103 6.88 2.55 -4.78
C GLY A 103 8.26 3.05 -5.23
N SER A 104 9.21 2.13 -5.32
CA SER A 104 10.57 2.42 -5.76
C SER A 104 11.10 1.30 -6.65
N THR A 105 11.93 1.68 -7.62
CA THR A 105 12.70 0.79 -8.49
C THR A 105 14.17 1.18 -8.40
N HIS A 106 15.07 0.24 -8.67
CA HIS A 106 16.52 0.42 -8.52
C HIS A 106 16.93 0.86 -7.11
N THR A 107 16.27 0.32 -6.10
CA THR A 107 16.48 0.69 -4.70
C THR A 107 17.28 -0.36 -3.94
N ILE A 108 17.88 0.06 -2.83
CA ILE A 108 18.22 -0.85 -1.74
C ILE A 108 16.94 -1.02 -0.91
N GLU A 109 16.41 -2.23 -0.83
CA GLU A 109 15.09 -2.52 -0.27
C GLU A 109 15.04 -2.13 1.21
N ARG A 110 16.08 -2.49 1.97
CA ARG A 110 16.20 -2.15 3.39
C ARG A 110 16.09 -0.64 3.64
N ASP A 111 16.80 0.16 2.85
CA ASP A 111 16.83 1.61 3.03
C ASP A 111 15.46 2.22 2.71
N PHE A 112 14.81 1.72 1.66
CA PHE A 112 13.46 2.16 1.29
C PHE A 112 12.41 1.73 2.33
N GLU A 113 12.52 0.54 2.91
CA GLU A 113 11.66 0.12 4.01
C GLU A 113 11.83 0.99 5.26
N ILE A 114 13.06 1.42 5.58
CA ILE A 114 13.31 2.37 6.66
C ILE A 114 12.61 3.70 6.35
N PHE A 115 12.75 4.21 5.13
CA PHE A 115 12.07 5.41 4.67
C PHE A 115 10.55 5.30 4.80
N ILE A 116 9.95 4.19 4.33
CA ILE A 116 8.50 3.93 4.45
C ILE A 116 8.07 3.98 5.91
N ARG A 117 8.77 3.27 6.81
CA ARG A 117 8.42 3.21 8.23
C ARG A 117 8.49 4.58 8.90
N GLN A 118 9.56 5.32 8.66
CA GLN A 118 9.77 6.65 9.25
C GLN A 118 8.71 7.64 8.77
N THR A 119 8.49 7.74 7.47
CA THR A 119 7.54 8.70 6.90
C THR A 119 6.09 8.34 7.23
N ALA A 120 5.71 7.06 7.21
CA ALA A 120 4.38 6.62 7.65
C ALA A 120 4.14 6.94 9.14
N TRP A 121 5.15 6.76 9.99
CA TRP A 121 5.08 7.12 11.41
C TRP A 121 4.94 8.63 11.63
N ASP A 122 5.68 9.44 10.88
CA ASP A 122 5.58 10.89 10.97
C ASP A 122 4.19 11.40 10.57
N ILE A 123 3.67 10.93 9.43
CA ILE A 123 2.30 11.24 9.00
C ILE A 123 1.27 10.76 10.02
N PHE A 124 1.45 9.56 10.59
CA PHE A 124 0.55 9.04 11.62
C PHE A 124 0.46 9.95 12.84
N LYS A 125 1.59 10.47 13.34
CA LYS A 125 1.61 11.44 14.44
C LYS A 125 0.94 12.75 14.04
N ASP A 126 1.22 13.27 12.84
CA ASP A 126 0.63 14.52 12.33
C ASP A 126 -0.88 14.40 12.16
N CYS A 127 -1.38 13.21 11.82
CA CYS A 127 -2.80 12.87 11.76
C CYS A 127 -3.44 12.56 13.13
N GLY A 128 -2.76 12.87 14.23
CA GLY A 128 -3.29 12.75 15.59
C GLY A 128 -3.16 11.36 16.22
N GLY A 129 -2.37 10.46 15.64
CA GLY A 129 -2.06 9.15 16.19
C GLY A 129 -3.25 8.20 16.24
N ALA A 130 -3.24 7.29 17.22
CA ALA A 130 -4.31 6.32 17.42
C ALA A 130 -5.60 7.02 17.90
N PRO A 131 -6.79 6.63 17.39
CA PRO A 131 -8.05 7.04 17.97
C PRO A 131 -8.15 6.67 19.46
N GLU A 132 -8.85 7.49 20.24
CA GLU A 132 -9.19 7.15 21.62
C GLU A 132 -10.11 5.92 21.64
N ALA A 133 -9.91 5.03 22.62
CA ALA A 133 -10.62 3.75 22.76
C ALA A 133 -12.09 3.92 23.21
#